data_AF-A0AA47NYD2-F1
#
_entry.id   AF-A0AA47NYD2-F1
#
_cell.length_a   1.000
_cell.length_b   1.000
_cell.length_c   1.000
_cell.angle_alpha   90.00
_cell.angle_beta   90.00
_cell.angle_gamma   90.00
#
_symmetry.space_group_name_H-M   'P 1'
#
loop_
_entity.id
_entity.type
_entity.pdbx_description
1 polymer ?
#
loop_
_entity_poly.entity_id
_entity_poly.type
_entity_poly.pdbx_seq_one_letter_code
_entity_poly.pdbx_strand_id
1 'polypeptide(L)'
;MTLPGSVQGQYGGGNQKKTSGTLHVTNVTQADGGVYMCVTHNPLFNASQRSAKAVLTVLGVPRGLQITQGPATITVATGTEAVMRCAVHGHPVPMVHWFKDSHLLTNLSASLRWRDNGQLLVFRFHTCTTWTHCTICCA
;
A
#
# COMPACT_ATOMS: atom_id res chain seq x y z
N MET A 1 -21.26 17.93 25.15
CA MET A 1 -20.24 17.47 24.17
C MET A 1 -19.61 16.20 24.73
N THR A 2 -20.11 15.04 24.31
CA THR A 2 -19.68 13.72 24.78
C THR A 2 -18.69 13.14 23.77
N LEU A 3 -17.48 12.82 24.22
CA LEU A 3 -16.45 12.14 23.42
C LEU A 3 -16.91 10.69 23.16
N PRO A 4 -16.98 10.21 21.90
CA PRO A 4 -17.33 8.83 21.62
C PRO A 4 -16.10 7.94 21.86
N GLY A 5 -16.25 6.91 22.70
CA GLY A 5 -15.33 5.77 22.73
C GLY A 5 -14.23 5.80 23.79
N SER A 6 -14.54 6.09 25.05
CA SER A 6 -13.69 5.60 26.15
C SER A 6 -13.93 4.09 26.30
N VAL A 7 -13.16 3.26 25.60
CA VAL A 7 -13.12 1.81 25.88
C VAL A 7 -12.35 1.62 27.17
N GLN A 8 -13.05 1.75 28.30
CA GLN A 8 -12.51 1.47 29.61
C GLN A 8 -12.50 -0.04 29.78
N GLY A 9 -11.35 -0.67 29.50
CA GLY A 9 -11.12 -2.05 29.91
C GLY A 9 -11.19 -2.12 31.44
N GLN A 10 -12.35 -2.50 31.99
CA GLN A 10 -12.48 -2.82 33.41
C GLN A 10 -11.67 -4.08 33.67
N TYR A 11 -10.55 -3.93 34.39
CA TYR A 11 -9.84 -5.05 34.98
C TYR A 11 -10.44 -5.32 36.36
N GLY A 12 -10.95 -6.56 36.53
CA GLY A 12 -12.01 -6.91 37.46
C GLY A 12 -11.68 -6.87 38.96
N GLY A 13 -12.74 -7.04 39.74
CA GLY A 13 -12.71 -7.30 41.19
C GLY A 13 -13.34 -8.65 41.53
N GLY A 14 -12.80 -9.33 42.54
CA GLY A 14 -13.25 -10.65 43.04
C GLY A 14 -12.50 -11.86 42.45
N ASN A 15 -13.00 -13.08 42.70
CA ASN A 15 -12.39 -14.38 42.35
C ASN A 15 -12.33 -14.72 40.84
N GLN A 16 -12.35 -13.73 39.93
CA GLN A 16 -12.39 -13.96 38.49
C GLN A 16 -11.10 -13.49 37.81
N LYS A 17 -10.32 -14.44 37.27
CA LYS A 17 -9.09 -14.17 36.51
C LYS A 17 -9.42 -14.07 35.01
N LYS A 18 -9.75 -12.88 34.50
CA LYS A 18 -9.84 -12.64 33.04
C LYS A 18 -8.43 -12.48 32.46
N THR A 19 -8.06 -13.36 31.51
CA THR A 19 -6.69 -13.51 30.97
C THR A 19 -6.41 -12.76 29.66
N SER A 20 -7.39 -12.12 29.03
CA SER A 20 -7.17 -11.50 27.71
C SER A 20 -7.15 -9.97 27.79
N GLY A 21 -5.97 -9.38 27.54
CA GLY A 21 -5.75 -7.94 27.35
C GLY A 21 -5.93 -7.48 25.90
N THR A 22 -6.78 -8.17 25.15
CA THR A 22 -6.94 -7.97 23.71
C THR A 22 -8.18 -7.14 23.39
N LEU A 23 -8.02 -6.11 22.56
CA LEU A 23 -9.13 -5.34 21.99
C LEU A 23 -9.55 -5.98 20.65
N HIS A 24 -10.81 -6.39 20.54
CA HIS A 24 -11.40 -6.83 19.27
C HIS A 24 -12.35 -5.74 18.74
N VAL A 25 -12.15 -5.34 17.48
CA VAL A 25 -13.01 -4.40 16.76
C VAL A 25 -13.62 -5.15 15.58
N THR A 26 -14.95 -5.15 15.48
CA THR A 26 -15.69 -5.80 14.39
C THR A 26 -16.31 -4.74 13.47
N ASN A 27 -16.55 -5.09 12.20
CA ASN A 27 -17.07 -4.17 11.19
C ASN A 27 -16.26 -2.87 11.06
N VAL A 28 -14.94 -3.01 11.00
CA VAL A 28 -13.97 -1.90 10.98
C VAL A 28 -14.25 -0.94 9.82
N THR A 29 -14.29 0.35 10.14
CA THR A 29 -14.46 1.47 9.22
C THR A 29 -13.25 2.40 9.27
N GLN A 30 -13.12 3.33 8.32
CA GLN A 30 -12.04 4.33 8.34
C GLN A 30 -12.03 5.17 9.63
N ALA A 31 -13.17 5.34 10.29
CA ALA A 31 -13.29 6.11 11.53
C ALA A 31 -12.63 5.39 12.73
N ASP A 32 -12.39 4.08 12.64
CA ASP A 32 -11.68 3.32 13.66
C ASP A 32 -10.15 3.46 13.53
N GLY A 33 -9.66 4.11 12.47
CA GLY A 33 -8.24 4.44 12.35
C GLY A 33 -7.80 5.42 13.43
N GLY A 34 -6.67 5.16 14.08
CA GLY A 34 -6.21 6.02 15.17
C GLY A 34 -5.07 5.44 16.01
N VAL A 35 -4.75 6.14 17.09
CA VAL A 35 -3.71 5.73 18.05
C VAL A 35 -4.35 5.05 19.24
N TYR A 36 -3.94 3.80 19.49
CA TYR A 36 -4.40 2.98 20.59
C TYR A 36 -3.30 2.78 21.62
N MET A 37 -3.67 2.67 22.89
CA MET A 37 -2.75 2.31 23.97
C MET A 37 -3.49 1.53 25.05
N CYS A 38 -2.81 0.55 25.63
CA CYS A 38 -3.32 -0.18 26.78
C CYS A 38 -3.04 0.62 28.05
N VAL A 39 -4.04 0.75 28.91
CA VAL A 39 -3.93 1.39 30.22
C VAL A 39 -4.33 0.36 31.27
N THR A 40 -3.41 0.05 32.17
CA THR A 40 -3.68 -0.78 33.34
C THR A 40 -3.75 0.10 34.57
N HIS A 41 -4.68 -0.20 35.47
CA HIS A 41 -4.83 0.50 36.74
C HIS A 41 -4.88 -0.53 37.87
N ASN A 42 -4.04 -0.33 38.88
CA ASN A 42 -4.08 -1.10 40.12
C ASN A 42 -4.63 -0.20 41.24
N PRO A 43 -5.88 -0.43 41.70
CA PRO A 43 -6.52 0.42 42.69
C PRO A 43 -5.90 0.28 44.09
N LEU A 44 -5.27 -0.86 44.41
CA LEU A 44 -4.63 -1.08 45.71
C LEU A 44 -3.41 -0.17 45.91
N PHE A 45 -2.68 0.11 44.82
CA PHE A 45 -1.54 1.03 44.82
C PHE A 45 -1.89 2.41 44.26
N ASN A 46 -3.16 2.64 43.90
CA ASN A 46 -3.65 3.80 43.17
C ASN A 46 -2.72 4.23 42.01
N ALA A 47 -2.23 3.24 41.25
CA ALA A 47 -1.19 3.43 40.24
C ALA A 47 -1.69 2.96 38.88
N SER A 48 -1.34 3.69 37.82
CA SER A 48 -1.68 3.35 36.44
C SER A 48 -0.43 3.28 35.57
N GLN A 49 -0.41 2.32 34.64
CA GLN A 49 0.66 2.15 33.67
C GLN A 49 0.09 2.18 32.25
N ARG A 50 0.88 2.69 31.31
CA ARG A 50 0.51 2.90 29.92
C ARG A 50 1.48 2.13 29.03
N SER A 51 0.97 1.39 28.05
CA SER A 51 1.82 0.76 27.03
C SER A 51 2.40 1.79 26.06
N ALA A 52 3.32 1.34 25.22
CA ALA A 52 3.64 2.03 23.98
C ALA A 52 2.39 2.23 23.11
N LYS A 53 2.39 3.29 22.29
CA LYS A 53 1.32 3.60 21.35
C LYS A 53 1.37 2.66 20.15
N ALA A 54 0.22 2.15 19.74
CA ALA A 54 0.03 1.43 18.48
C ALA A 54 -0.82 2.28 17.53
N VAL A 55 -0.48 2.30 16.23
CA VAL A 55 -1.26 3.01 15.22
C VAL A 55 -2.04 2.01 14.39
N LEU A 56 -3.37 2.12 14.39
CA LEU A 56 -4.25 1.38 13.51
C LEU A 56 -4.54 2.24 12.27
N THR A 57 -4.06 1.77 11.11
CA THR A 57 -4.39 2.37 9.81
C THR A 57 -5.43 1.51 9.13
N VAL A 58 -6.66 2.02 8.99
CA VAL A 58 -7.72 1.34 8.25
C VAL A 58 -7.74 1.84 6.82
N LEU A 59 -7.39 0.97 5.87
CA LEU A 59 -7.51 1.29 4.45
C LEU A 59 -8.97 1.16 4.03
N GLY A 60 -9.46 2.15 3.27
CA GLY A 60 -10.80 2.08 2.69
C GLY A 60 -10.90 0.98 1.63
N VAL A 61 -12.14 0.54 1.37
CA VAL A 61 -12.44 -0.23 0.15
C VAL A 61 -11.98 0.58 -1.06
N PRO A 62 -11.28 -0.01 -2.04
CA PRO A 62 -10.91 0.67 -3.27
C PRO A 62 -12.14 1.30 -3.92
N ARG A 63 -12.23 2.64 -3.88
CA ARG A 63 -13.31 3.39 -4.53
C ARG A 63 -12.75 4.17 -5.70
N GLY A 64 -13.56 4.29 -6.75
CA GLY A 64 -13.21 5.06 -7.94
C GLY A 64 -11.95 4.53 -8.64
N LEU A 65 -11.75 3.21 -8.62
CA LEU A 65 -10.67 2.55 -9.35
C LEU A 65 -10.93 2.73 -10.85
N GLN A 66 -10.10 3.54 -11.50
CA GLN A 66 -10.25 3.85 -12.91
C GLN A 66 -8.88 4.05 -13.55
N ILE A 67 -8.70 3.48 -14.73
CA ILE A 67 -7.60 3.84 -15.61
C ILE A 67 -8.01 5.12 -16.34
N THR A 68 -7.38 6.23 -15.98
CA THR A 68 -7.65 7.53 -16.62
C THR A 68 -6.81 7.73 -17.88
N GLN A 69 -5.66 7.05 -17.96
CA GLN A 69 -4.82 7.01 -19.16
C GLN A 69 -4.12 5.66 -19.25
N GLY A 70 -4.33 4.92 -20.34
CA GLY A 70 -3.56 3.71 -20.65
C GLY A 70 -2.20 4.02 -21.29
N PRO A 71 -1.28 3.04 -21.35
CA PRO A 71 -0.04 3.18 -22.08
C PRO A 71 -0.29 3.43 -23.57
N ALA A 72 0.44 4.38 -24.14
CA ALA A 72 0.41 4.68 -25.57
C ALA A 72 1.56 3.98 -26.30
N THR A 73 1.35 3.67 -27.57
CA THR A 73 2.43 3.25 -28.47
C THR A 73 3.41 4.41 -28.64
N ILE A 74 4.69 4.14 -28.40
CA ILE A 74 5.79 5.10 -28.56
C ILE A 74 6.87 4.52 -29.46
N THR A 75 7.53 5.38 -30.22
CA THR A 75 8.71 5.04 -31.02
C THR A 75 9.87 5.89 -30.52
N VAL A 76 10.97 5.24 -30.15
CA VAL A 76 12.17 5.88 -29.61
C VAL A 76 13.41 5.32 -30.30
N ALA A 77 14.47 6.11 -30.36
CA ALA A 77 15.73 5.65 -30.92
C ALA A 77 16.39 4.60 -30.00
N THR A 78 17.11 3.65 -30.59
CA THR A 78 17.81 2.63 -29.81
C THR A 78 18.82 3.26 -28.87
N GLY A 79 18.88 2.75 -27.64
CA GLY A 79 19.80 3.24 -26.63
C GLY A 79 19.39 4.59 -26.03
N THR A 80 18.23 5.16 -26.37
CA THR A 80 17.66 6.29 -25.61
C THR A 80 16.72 5.79 -24.53
N GLU A 81 16.44 6.66 -23.55
CA GLU A 81 15.43 6.37 -22.53
C GLU A 81 14.02 6.44 -23.13
N ALA A 82 13.16 5.51 -22.72
CA ALA A 82 11.76 5.44 -23.06
C ALA A 82 10.91 5.54 -21.80
N VAL A 83 9.75 6.18 -21.91
CA VAL A 83 8.82 6.38 -20.79
C VAL A 83 7.42 5.99 -21.23
N MET A 84 6.83 5.01 -20.55
CA MET A 84 5.43 4.64 -20.69
C MET A 84 4.65 5.09 -19.46
N ARG A 85 3.46 5.65 -19.68
CA ARG A 85 2.59 6.16 -18.62
C ARG A 85 1.28 5.39 -18.59
N CYS A 86 0.86 4.98 -17.40
CA CYS A 86 -0.44 4.42 -17.11
C CYS A 86 -0.99 5.17 -15.89
N ALA A 87 -1.86 6.15 -16.13
CA ALA A 87 -2.45 6.95 -15.06
C ALA A 87 -3.68 6.23 -14.51
N VAL A 88 -3.69 6.04 -13.19
CA VAL A 88 -4.77 5.38 -12.47
C VAL A 88 -5.23 6.25 -11.31
N HIS A 89 -6.54 6.28 -11.12
CA HIS A 89 -7.20 6.91 -10.00
C HIS A 89 -7.78 5.84 -9.08
N GLY A 90 -7.82 6.12 -7.78
CA GLY A 90 -8.44 5.27 -6.77
C GLY A 90 -8.01 5.68 -5.36
N HIS A 91 -8.83 5.32 -4.38
CA HIS A 91 -8.52 5.51 -2.97
C HIS A 91 -8.60 4.18 -2.20
N PRO A 92 -7.50 3.73 -1.56
CA PRO A 92 -6.14 4.30 -1.65
C PRO A 92 -5.57 4.22 -3.08
N VAL A 93 -4.53 5.02 -3.37
CA VAL A 93 -3.94 5.07 -4.72
C VAL A 93 -3.47 3.67 -5.13
N PRO A 94 -3.98 3.10 -6.23
CA PRO A 94 -3.66 1.74 -6.64
C PRO A 94 -2.23 1.65 -7.19
N MET A 95 -1.61 0.48 -6.99
CA MET A 95 -0.30 0.15 -7.57
C MET A 95 -0.48 -0.36 -9.00
N VAL A 96 0.40 0.06 -9.92
CA VAL A 96 0.38 -0.36 -11.32
C VAL A 96 1.47 -1.40 -11.58
N HIS A 97 1.08 -2.50 -12.21
CA HIS A 97 1.99 -3.53 -12.70
C HIS A 97 2.09 -3.48 -14.22
N TRP A 98 3.31 -3.61 -14.73
CA TRP A 98 3.58 -3.57 -16.17
C TRP A 98 3.84 -4.97 -16.71
N PHE A 99 3.31 -5.24 -17.90
CA PHE A 99 3.49 -6.50 -18.60
C PHE A 99 4.11 -6.23 -19.96
N LYS A 100 5.03 -7.10 -20.38
CA LYS A 100 5.55 -7.17 -21.75
C LYS A 100 5.26 -8.55 -22.28
N ASP A 101 4.57 -8.65 -23.42
CA ASP A 101 4.25 -9.92 -24.07
C ASP A 101 3.61 -10.93 -23.10
N SER A 102 2.64 -10.46 -22.30
CA SER A 102 1.97 -11.18 -21.20
C SER A 102 2.82 -11.57 -19.98
N HIS A 103 4.09 -11.22 -19.94
CA HIS A 103 4.99 -11.48 -18.81
C HIS A 103 5.09 -10.26 -17.89
N LEU A 104 4.91 -10.49 -16.59
CA LEU A 104 5.06 -9.46 -15.56
C LEU A 104 6.50 -8.93 -15.55
N LEU A 105 6.65 -7.63 -15.73
CA LEU A 105 7.93 -6.95 -15.55
C LEU A 105 8.20 -6.81 -14.05
N THR A 106 9.22 -7.50 -13.58
CA THR A 106 9.69 -7.43 -12.19
C THR A 106 10.94 -6.54 -12.11
N ASN A 107 11.27 -6.08 -10.91
CA ASN A 107 12.47 -5.27 -10.65
C ASN A 107 13.78 -6.09 -10.72
N LEU A 108 13.81 -7.17 -11.50
CA LEU A 108 14.97 -8.04 -11.66
C LEU A 108 15.91 -7.57 -12.76
N SER A 109 15.45 -6.68 -13.65
CA SER A 109 16.28 -6.11 -14.72
C SER A 109 16.72 -4.69 -14.36
N ALA A 110 18.03 -4.45 -14.33
CA ALA A 110 18.64 -3.16 -13.99
C ALA A 110 18.23 -1.99 -14.92
N SER A 111 17.64 -2.29 -16.07
CA SER A 111 17.22 -1.32 -17.08
C SER A 111 15.78 -0.81 -16.91
N LEU A 112 14.99 -1.36 -15.98
CA LEU A 112 13.61 -0.96 -15.71
C LEU A 112 13.52 -0.14 -14.41
N ARG A 113 12.76 0.95 -14.44
CA ARG A 113 12.58 1.85 -13.30
C ARG A 113 11.12 2.29 -13.21
N TRP A 114 10.48 2.01 -12.08
CA TRP A 114 9.12 2.46 -11.77
C TRP A 114 9.15 3.79 -11.02
N ARG A 115 8.18 4.67 -11.30
CA ARG A 115 7.92 5.93 -10.60
C ARG A 115 6.41 6.05 -10.32
N ASP A 116 6.03 6.92 -9.42
CA ASP A 116 4.64 7.27 -9.09
C ASP A 116 3.75 6.04 -8.80
N ASN A 117 4.10 5.22 -7.80
CA ASN A 117 3.39 3.97 -7.47
C ASN A 117 3.25 2.99 -8.65
N GLY A 118 4.19 3.05 -9.61
CA GLY A 118 4.20 2.23 -10.81
C GLY A 118 3.50 2.88 -12.02
N GLN A 119 2.89 4.06 -11.89
CA GLN A 119 2.20 4.73 -13.00
C GLN A 119 3.12 5.19 -14.13
N LEU A 120 4.42 5.30 -13.86
CA LEU A 120 5.44 5.61 -14.86
C LEU A 120 6.47 4.48 -14.91
N LEU A 121 6.60 3.86 -16.08
CA LEU A 121 7.68 2.93 -16.38
C LEU A 121 8.71 3.62 -17.25
N VAL A 122 9.92 3.73 -16.72
CA VAL A 122 11.09 4.27 -17.41
C VAL A 122 12.03 3.12 -17.72
N PHE A 123 12.45 2.99 -18.97
CA PHE A 123 13.34 1.92 -19.38
C PHE A 123 14.28 2.34 -20.49
N ARG A 124 15.41 1.63 -20.57
CA ARG A 124 16.39 1.83 -21.63
C ARG A 124 16.80 0.49 -22.21
N PHE A 125 16.24 0.15 -23.36
CA PHE A 125 16.66 -1.05 -24.08
C PHE A 125 17.92 -0.75 -24.89
N HIS A 126 18.95 -1.55 -24.64
CA HIS A 126 20.17 -1.58 -25.43
C HIS A 126 20.08 -2.82 -26.31
N THR A 127 19.56 -2.68 -27.53
CA THR A 127 19.69 -3.74 -28.53
C THR A 127 19.97 -3.11 -29.89
N CYS A 128 21.24 -2.79 -30.13
CA CYS A 128 21.79 -2.76 -31.48
C CYS A 128 23.12 -3.50 -31.44
N THR A 129 23.08 -4.81 -31.61
CA THR A 129 24.27 -5.56 -31.99
C THR A 129 24.11 -5.90 -33.46
N THR A 130 24.78 -5.08 -34.28
CA THR A 130 25.00 -5.17 -35.74
C THR A 130 24.00 -4.44 -36.64
N TRP A 131 24.57 -3.51 -37.40
CA TRP A 131 23.97 -2.80 -38.51
C TRP A 131 23.67 -3.79 -39.63
N THR A 132 22.41 -3.99 -40.03
CA THR A 132 22.01 -4.01 -41.46
C THR A 132 20.53 -4.16 -41.73
N HIS A 133 19.64 -4.56 -40.81
CA HIS A 133 18.19 -4.46 -41.02
C HIS A 133 17.48 -4.78 -39.71
N CYS A 134 16.71 -3.83 -39.15
CA CYS A 134 15.86 -4.10 -38.00
C CYS A 134 14.42 -4.21 -38.50
N THR A 135 14.05 -5.39 -38.99
CA THR A 135 12.64 -5.75 -39.20
C THR A 135 12.11 -6.17 -37.83
N ILE A 136 11.19 -5.40 -37.27
CA ILE A 136 10.35 -5.86 -36.18
C ILE A 136 9.50 -7.00 -36.77
N CYS A 137 9.87 -8.25 -36.48
CA CYS A 137 9.00 -9.38 -36.76
C CYS A 137 7.94 -9.41 -35.67
N CYS A 138 6.71 -9.04 -36.04
CA CYS A 138 5.52 -9.55 -35.35
C CYS A 138 5.44 -11.07 -35.61
N ALA A 139 5.32 -11.87 -34.55
CA ALA A 139 4.68 -13.17 -34.56
C ALA A 139 3.88 -13.30 -33.26
#